data_AF-A0A953PF22-F1
#
_entry.id   AF-A0A953PF22-F1
#
_cell.length_a   1.000
_cell.length_b   1.000
_cell.length_c   1.000
_cell.angle_alpha   90.00
_cell.angle_beta   90.00
_cell.angle_gamma   90.00
#
_symmetry.space_group_name_H-M   'P 1'
#
loop_
_entity.id
_entity.type
_entity.pdbx_description
1 polymer ?
#
loop_
_entity_poly.entity_id
_entity_poly.type
_entity_poly.pdbx_seq_one_letter_code
_entity_poly.pdbx_strand_id
1 'polypeptide(L)'
;MFGLLAVDSLFVAATALLMVLLGTRQFGSYAVSLVAALLYLVNFAVPNLRLQGLVDAGEGFFLLALLWSLCERRWWALPVIGVLGAMTKESFIPFSIVFTAAWWFAVRKDSSSPVRSAVWNLTSWASSFATMMGLQWWVGGSFVSPIHFAATLHGNHEYVRHFASSLWDRNFWYIFLWLLPAAIPNLKRFPRSWLIPTGATSVVVFVLDGYYGGAPGTVGRALFSVAGPLLSLSSALLLLGISDRRPDNHGDFSQRATH
;
A
#
# COMPACT_ATOMS: atom_id res chain seq x y z
N MET A 1 -13.28 18.60 -12.92
CA MET A 1 -12.50 18.67 -11.67
C MET A 1 -13.28 18.19 -10.46
N PHE A 2 -14.49 18.72 -10.17
CA PHE A 2 -15.28 18.30 -8.99
C PHE A 2 -15.50 16.78 -8.88
N GLY A 3 -15.87 16.11 -9.99
CA GLY A 3 -16.08 14.65 -9.98
C GLY A 3 -14.83 13.85 -9.60
N LEU A 4 -13.64 14.31 -10.00
CA LEU A 4 -12.38 13.63 -9.68
C LEU A 4 -12.06 13.77 -8.18
N LEU A 5 -12.23 14.97 -7.60
CA LEU A 5 -12.08 15.21 -6.16
C LEU A 5 -13.05 14.38 -5.31
N ALA A 6 -14.29 14.23 -5.77
CA ALA A 6 -15.30 13.43 -5.09
C ALA A 6 -14.94 11.94 -5.11
N VAL A 7 -14.48 11.43 -6.25
CA VAL A 7 -14.01 10.04 -6.39
C VAL A 7 -12.76 9.78 -5.54
N ASP A 8 -11.80 10.70 -5.52
CA ASP A 8 -10.60 10.56 -4.69
C ASP A 8 -10.94 10.56 -3.20
N SER A 9 -11.88 11.42 -2.78
CA SER A 9 -12.39 11.46 -1.41
C SER A 9 -13.08 10.14 -1.03
N LEU A 10 -13.84 9.54 -1.95
CA LEU A 10 -14.45 8.23 -1.76
C LEU A 10 -13.38 7.14 -1.57
N PHE A 11 -12.36 7.08 -2.43
CA PHE A 11 -11.29 6.10 -2.30
C PHE A 11 -10.44 6.29 -1.04
N VAL A 12 -10.15 7.52 -0.65
CA VAL A 12 -9.43 7.83 0.59
C VAL A 12 -10.25 7.38 1.81
N ALA A 13 -11.54 7.70 1.86
CA ALA A 13 -12.43 7.27 2.94
C ALA A 13 -12.58 5.74 3.00
N ALA A 14 -12.73 5.10 1.84
CA ALA A 14 -12.82 3.65 1.75
C ALA A 14 -11.51 2.96 2.17
N THR A 15 -10.35 3.54 1.85
CA THR A 15 -9.04 3.06 2.30
C THR A 15 -8.93 3.15 3.83
N ALA A 16 -9.32 4.28 4.42
CA ALA A 16 -9.33 4.45 5.87
C ALA A 16 -10.25 3.42 6.55
N LEU A 17 -11.45 3.17 6.00
CA LEU A 17 -12.37 2.15 6.50
C LEU A 17 -11.78 0.72 6.40
N LEU A 18 -11.15 0.38 5.27
CA LEU A 18 -10.46 -0.90 5.09
C LEU A 18 -9.31 -1.05 6.10
N MET A 19 -8.56 0.01 6.37
CA MET A 19 -7.53 0.01 7.41
C MET A 19 -8.12 -0.27 8.79
N VAL A 20 -9.27 0.33 9.12
CA VAL A 20 -9.94 0.08 10.41
C VAL A 20 -10.36 -1.38 10.52
N LEU A 21 -10.94 -1.93 9.45
CA LEU A 21 -11.42 -3.32 9.42
C LEU A 21 -10.25 -4.32 9.52
N LEU A 22 -9.18 -4.12 8.74
CA LEU A 22 -7.99 -4.96 8.75
C LEU A 22 -7.26 -4.87 10.09
N GLY A 23 -7.05 -3.65 10.60
CA GLY A 23 -6.40 -3.43 11.89
C GLY A 23 -7.16 -4.09 13.04
N THR A 24 -8.49 -3.95 13.06
CA THR A 24 -9.31 -4.48 14.16
C THR A 24 -9.30 -6.00 14.14
N ARG A 25 -9.37 -6.62 12.95
CA ARG A 25 -9.27 -8.07 12.81
C ARG A 25 -7.89 -8.61 13.16
N GLN A 26 -6.82 -7.91 12.78
CA GLN A 26 -5.45 -8.39 12.99
C GLN A 26 -4.93 -8.17 14.41
N PHE A 27 -5.29 -7.05 15.05
CA PHE A 27 -4.76 -6.64 16.35
C PHE A 27 -5.78 -6.70 17.48
N GLY A 28 -7.06 -6.95 17.20
CA GLY A 28 -8.12 -7.03 18.20
C GLY A 28 -8.48 -5.69 18.88
N SER A 29 -7.85 -4.58 18.48
CA SER A 29 -8.06 -3.26 19.07
C SER A 29 -8.63 -2.28 18.06
N TYR A 30 -9.86 -1.83 18.31
CA TYR A 30 -10.52 -0.81 17.51
C TYR A 30 -9.81 0.56 17.62
N ALA A 31 -9.32 0.91 18.81
CA ALA A 31 -8.61 2.16 19.05
C ALA A 31 -7.33 2.27 18.21
N VAL A 32 -6.52 1.21 18.15
CA VAL A 32 -5.32 1.14 17.28
C VAL A 32 -5.69 1.38 15.83
N SER A 33 -6.80 0.80 15.40
CA SER A 33 -7.22 0.84 14.00
C SER A 33 -7.76 2.22 13.60
N LEU A 34 -8.47 2.90 14.51
CA LEU A 34 -8.88 4.29 14.34
C LEU A 34 -7.69 5.25 14.32
N VAL A 35 -6.74 5.08 15.25
CA VAL A 35 -5.52 5.90 15.28
C VAL A 35 -4.73 5.68 13.98
N ALA A 36 -4.61 4.45 13.49
CA ALA A 36 -3.96 4.17 12.23
C ALA A 36 -4.62 4.86 11.04
N ALA A 37 -5.95 4.81 10.95
CA ALA A 37 -6.71 5.51 9.93
C ALA A 37 -6.53 7.04 10.02
N LEU A 38 -6.53 7.60 11.23
CA LEU A 38 -6.25 9.02 11.46
C LEU A 38 -4.83 9.39 11.00
N LEU A 39 -3.81 8.61 11.39
CA LEU A 39 -2.43 8.84 10.98
C LEU A 39 -2.26 8.76 9.46
N TYR A 40 -2.99 7.87 8.79
CA TYR A 40 -3.03 7.83 7.33
C TYR A 40 -3.66 9.09 6.75
N LEU A 41 -4.84 9.51 7.24
CA LEU A 41 -5.57 10.67 6.73
C LEU A 41 -4.82 12.01 6.92
N VAL A 42 -4.10 12.14 8.03
CA VAL A 42 -3.32 13.34 8.37
C VAL A 42 -1.94 13.34 7.69
N ASN A 43 -1.50 12.20 7.12
CA ASN A 43 -0.22 12.16 6.41
C ASN A 43 -0.23 13.11 5.22
N PHE A 44 0.86 13.85 5.01
CA PHE A 44 1.04 14.84 3.96
C PHE A 44 0.55 14.37 2.57
N ALA A 45 0.77 13.10 2.22
CA ALA A 45 0.34 12.55 0.93
C ALA A 45 -1.19 12.57 0.72
N VAL A 46 -2.00 12.44 1.77
CA VAL A 46 -3.46 12.36 1.60
C VAL A 46 -4.05 13.72 1.22
N PRO A 47 -3.93 14.81 2.01
CA PRO A 47 -4.53 16.09 1.66
C PRO A 47 -3.81 16.79 0.50
N ASN A 48 -2.49 16.64 0.36
CA ASN A 48 -1.73 17.39 -0.64
C ASN A 48 -1.53 16.67 -1.96
N LEU A 49 -1.68 15.34 -2.00
CA LEU A 49 -1.49 14.59 -3.25
C LEU A 49 -2.82 13.93 -3.65
N ARG A 50 -3.39 13.08 -2.80
CA ARG A 50 -4.61 12.33 -3.14
C ARG A 50 -5.84 13.24 -3.28
N LEU A 51 -6.07 14.14 -2.34
CA LEU A 51 -7.24 15.04 -2.37
C LEU A 51 -7.08 16.26 -3.28
N GLN A 52 -5.91 16.45 -3.91
CA GLN A 52 -5.71 17.49 -4.93
C GLN A 52 -6.08 17.02 -6.35
N GLY A 53 -6.64 15.83 -6.49
CA GLY A 53 -7.09 15.30 -7.76
C GLY A 53 -6.07 14.41 -8.48
N LEU A 54 -5.16 13.79 -7.72
CA LEU A 54 -4.26 12.77 -8.27
C LEU A 54 -4.88 11.39 -8.09
N VAL A 55 -4.85 10.60 -9.16
CA VAL A 55 -5.48 9.25 -9.26
C VAL A 55 -4.81 8.18 -8.35
N ASP A 56 -3.81 8.57 -7.55
CA ASP A 56 -3.12 7.67 -6.60
C ASP A 56 -4.03 7.18 -5.47
N ALA A 57 -5.14 7.86 -5.21
CA ALA A 57 -6.13 7.43 -4.23
C ALA A 57 -6.73 6.07 -4.59
N GLY A 58 -7.09 5.89 -5.87
CA GLY A 58 -7.62 4.62 -6.39
C GLY A 58 -6.58 3.49 -6.33
N GLU A 59 -5.35 3.75 -6.74
CA GLU A 59 -4.25 2.77 -6.67
C GLU A 59 -4.03 2.26 -5.24
N GLY A 60 -3.92 3.18 -4.27
CA GLY A 60 -3.74 2.81 -2.86
C GLY A 60 -4.93 2.03 -2.31
N PHE A 61 -6.16 2.41 -2.67
CA PHE A 61 -7.37 1.69 -2.29
C PHE A 61 -7.38 0.26 -2.83
N PHE A 62 -7.16 0.07 -4.13
CA PHE A 62 -7.22 -1.26 -4.75
C PHE A 62 -6.06 -2.16 -4.30
N LEU A 63 -4.88 -1.62 -4.01
CA LEU A 63 -3.79 -2.40 -3.39
C LEU A 63 -4.16 -2.88 -1.99
N LEU A 64 -4.80 -2.03 -1.17
CA LEU A 64 -5.26 -2.44 0.16
C LEU A 64 -6.44 -3.42 0.07
N ALA A 65 -7.36 -3.22 -0.88
CA ALA A 65 -8.46 -4.15 -1.15
C ALA A 65 -7.93 -5.52 -1.61
N LEU A 66 -6.85 -5.55 -2.39
CA LEU A 66 -6.16 -6.76 -2.80
C LEU A 66 -5.57 -7.49 -1.59
N LEU A 67 -4.88 -6.77 -0.69
CA LEU A 67 -4.39 -7.33 0.57
C LEU A 67 -5.55 -7.90 1.41
N TRP A 68 -6.65 -7.15 1.55
CA TRP A 68 -7.84 -7.59 2.27
C TRP A 68 -8.43 -8.88 1.67
N SER A 69 -8.58 -8.92 0.35
CA SER A 69 -9.08 -10.10 -0.38
C SER A 69 -8.22 -11.34 -0.15
N LEU A 70 -6.88 -11.17 -0.15
CA LEU A 70 -5.93 -12.25 0.13
C LEU A 70 -6.01 -12.72 1.59
N CYS A 71 -6.16 -11.80 2.55
CA CYS A 71 -6.31 -12.13 3.97
C CYS A 71 -7.60 -12.91 4.24
N GLU A 72 -8.71 -12.49 3.63
CA GLU A 72 -10.01 -13.15 3.73
C GLU A 72 -10.13 -14.41 2.86
N ARG A 73 -9.08 -14.77 2.12
CA ARG A 73 -9.06 -15.88 1.14
C ARG A 73 -10.23 -15.81 0.14
N ARG A 74 -10.67 -14.59 -0.22
CA ARG A 74 -11.75 -14.33 -1.18
C ARG A 74 -11.22 -14.28 -2.60
N TRP A 75 -10.77 -15.43 -3.12
CA TRP A 75 -10.07 -15.53 -4.40
C TRP A 75 -10.85 -14.97 -5.61
N TRP A 76 -12.18 -15.04 -5.57
CA TRP A 76 -13.04 -14.53 -6.65
C TRP A 76 -12.98 -13.01 -6.81
N ALA A 77 -12.62 -12.27 -5.75
CA ALA A 77 -12.56 -10.81 -5.79
C ALA A 77 -11.27 -10.30 -6.47
N LEU A 78 -10.23 -11.14 -6.57
CA LEU A 78 -8.96 -10.78 -7.21
C LEU A 78 -9.12 -10.27 -8.65
N PRO A 79 -9.78 -10.99 -9.59
CA PRO A 79 -9.95 -10.50 -10.95
C PRO A 79 -10.78 -9.21 -11.01
N VAL A 80 -11.80 -9.06 -10.15
CA VAL A 80 -12.61 -7.83 -10.10
C VAL A 80 -11.77 -6.64 -9.64
N ILE A 81 -10.98 -6.82 -8.59
CA ILE A 81 -10.02 -5.82 -8.10
C ILE A 81 -8.96 -5.54 -9.16
N GLY A 82 -8.50 -6.57 -9.87
CA GLY A 82 -7.54 -6.48 -10.97
C GLY A 82 -8.03 -5.55 -12.08
N VAL A 83 -9.23 -5.81 -12.59
CA VAL A 83 -9.90 -5.00 -13.63
C VAL A 83 -10.08 -3.56 -13.14
N LEU A 84 -10.73 -3.36 -12.00
CA LEU A 84 -11.03 -2.01 -11.49
C LEU A 84 -9.76 -1.22 -11.16
N GLY A 85 -8.75 -1.87 -10.56
CA GLY A 85 -7.47 -1.24 -10.27
C GLY A 85 -6.70 -0.86 -11.54
N ALA A 86 -6.69 -1.72 -12.56
CA ALA A 86 -6.09 -1.41 -13.86
C ALA A 86 -6.77 -0.23 -14.56
N MET A 87 -8.08 -0.03 -14.35
CA MET A 87 -8.79 1.16 -14.85
C MET A 87 -8.41 2.44 -14.13
N THR A 88 -7.95 2.37 -12.88
CA THR A 88 -7.54 3.57 -12.14
C THR A 88 -6.17 4.07 -12.56
N LYS A 89 -5.17 3.18 -12.61
CA LYS A 89 -3.79 3.57 -12.89
C LYS A 89 -2.99 2.42 -13.46
N GLU A 90 -2.20 2.71 -14.48
CA GLU A 90 -1.41 1.70 -15.20
C GLU A 90 -0.38 1.01 -14.29
N SER A 91 0.23 1.75 -13.36
CA SER A 91 1.19 1.22 -12.39
C SER A 91 0.61 0.20 -11.41
N PHE A 92 -0.72 0.14 -11.26
CA PHE A 92 -1.38 -0.87 -10.46
C PHE A 92 -1.09 -2.29 -10.97
N ILE A 93 -0.96 -2.47 -12.30
CA ILE A 93 -0.75 -3.80 -12.90
C ILE A 93 0.57 -4.42 -12.41
N PRO A 94 1.76 -3.82 -12.63
CA PRO A 94 3.00 -4.39 -12.14
C PRO A 94 3.02 -4.52 -10.61
N PHE A 95 2.41 -3.58 -9.88
CA PHE A 95 2.32 -3.69 -8.42
C PHE A 95 1.48 -4.87 -7.97
N SER A 96 0.30 -5.08 -8.54
CA SER A 96 -0.60 -6.19 -8.21
C SER A 96 0.03 -7.56 -8.52
N ILE A 97 0.77 -7.67 -9.62
CA ILE A 97 1.49 -8.89 -10.02
C ILE A 97 2.54 -9.24 -8.96
N VAL A 98 3.41 -8.29 -8.64
CA VAL A 98 4.51 -8.50 -7.68
C VAL A 98 3.95 -8.76 -6.29
N PHE A 99 2.92 -8.02 -5.89
CA PHE A 99 2.28 -8.16 -4.59
C PHE A 99 1.66 -9.56 -4.42
N THR A 100 0.80 -9.97 -5.36
CA THR A 100 0.13 -11.30 -5.30
C THR A 100 1.12 -12.45 -5.47
N ALA A 101 2.15 -12.31 -6.31
CA ALA A 101 3.20 -13.31 -6.47
C ALA A 101 4.00 -13.47 -5.19
N ALA A 102 4.51 -12.37 -4.62
CA ALA A 102 5.27 -12.38 -3.37
C ALA A 102 4.43 -12.92 -2.20
N TRP A 103 3.14 -12.60 -2.16
CA TRP A 103 2.21 -13.12 -1.15
C TRP A 103 2.05 -14.64 -1.29
N TRP A 104 1.83 -15.12 -2.51
CA TRP A 104 1.71 -16.54 -2.79
C TRP A 104 3.00 -17.28 -2.41
N PHE A 105 4.18 -16.75 -2.76
CA PHE A 105 5.46 -17.33 -2.36
C PHE A 105 5.65 -17.39 -0.84
N ALA A 106 5.17 -16.38 -0.10
CA ALA A 106 5.25 -16.33 1.36
C ALA A 106 4.33 -17.34 2.05
N VAL A 107 3.14 -17.62 1.48
CA VAL A 107 2.08 -18.41 2.14
C VAL A 107 1.90 -19.82 1.51
N ARG A 108 2.52 -20.11 0.35
CA ARG A 108 2.32 -21.38 -0.39
C ARG A 108 2.63 -22.64 0.42
N LYS A 109 3.55 -22.57 1.39
CA LYS A 109 3.94 -23.73 2.21
C LYS A 109 2.88 -24.10 3.25
N ASP A 110 2.10 -23.12 3.69
CA ASP A 110 1.10 -23.27 4.75
C ASP A 110 -0.33 -23.35 4.20
N SER A 111 -0.48 -23.31 2.87
CA SER A 111 -1.78 -23.31 2.20
C SER A 111 -2.19 -24.72 1.79
N SER A 112 -3.44 -25.09 2.10
CA SER A 112 -4.03 -26.38 1.71
C SER A 112 -4.29 -26.52 0.21
N SER A 113 -4.28 -25.42 -0.56
CA SER A 113 -4.52 -25.44 -2.01
C SER A 113 -3.73 -24.35 -2.76
N PRO A 114 -2.39 -24.48 -2.85
CA PRO A 114 -1.54 -23.47 -3.47
C PRO A 114 -1.84 -23.29 -4.97
N VAL A 115 -2.25 -24.37 -5.65
CA VAL A 115 -2.59 -24.35 -7.08
C VAL A 115 -3.82 -23.48 -7.35
N ARG A 116 -4.88 -23.60 -6.53
CA ARG A 116 -6.09 -22.80 -6.68
C ARG A 116 -5.79 -21.31 -6.53
N SER A 117 -4.99 -20.95 -5.51
CA SER A 117 -4.55 -19.56 -5.30
C SER A 117 -3.73 -19.03 -6.48
N ALA A 118 -2.82 -19.86 -7.03
CA ALA A 118 -2.04 -19.49 -8.22
C ALA A 118 -2.92 -19.25 -9.45
N VAL A 119 -3.93 -20.09 -9.70
CA VAL A 119 -4.88 -19.90 -10.80
C VAL A 119 -5.61 -18.57 -10.67
N TRP A 120 -6.14 -18.24 -9.48
CA TRP A 120 -6.83 -16.96 -9.29
C TRP A 120 -5.92 -15.75 -9.46
N ASN A 121 -4.68 -15.82 -8.98
CA ASN A 121 -3.68 -14.78 -9.23
C ASN A 121 -3.42 -14.61 -10.74
N LEU A 122 -3.20 -15.70 -11.47
CA LEU A 122 -3.00 -15.68 -12.92
C LEU A 122 -4.21 -15.10 -13.66
N THR A 123 -5.43 -15.50 -13.28
CA THR A 123 -6.65 -14.92 -13.87
C THR A 123 -6.77 -13.43 -13.60
N SER A 124 -6.37 -12.97 -12.42
CA SER A 124 -6.35 -11.55 -12.08
C SER A 124 -5.33 -10.79 -12.91
N TRP A 125 -4.15 -11.35 -13.16
CA TRP A 125 -3.13 -10.71 -14.00
C TRP A 125 -3.62 -10.61 -15.45
N ALA A 126 -4.16 -11.71 -15.98
CA ALA A 126 -4.72 -11.74 -17.32
C ALA A 126 -5.87 -10.74 -17.48
N SER A 127 -6.78 -10.64 -16.50
CA SER A 127 -7.88 -9.67 -16.55
C SER A 127 -7.39 -8.23 -16.49
N SER A 128 -6.37 -7.94 -15.67
CA SER A 128 -5.77 -6.60 -15.61
C SER A 128 -5.12 -6.19 -16.94
N PHE A 129 -4.34 -7.08 -17.56
CA PHE A 129 -3.74 -6.83 -18.87
C PHE A 129 -4.81 -6.67 -19.96
N ALA A 130 -5.82 -7.54 -20.00
CA ALA A 130 -6.92 -7.44 -20.96
C ALA A 130 -7.67 -6.11 -20.82
N THR A 131 -7.87 -5.63 -19.59
CA THR A 131 -8.51 -4.34 -19.33
C THR A 131 -7.66 -3.18 -19.86
N MET A 132 -6.35 -3.19 -19.60
CA MET A 132 -5.42 -2.19 -20.13
C MET A 132 -5.44 -2.16 -21.66
N MET A 133 -5.35 -3.33 -22.28
CA MET A 133 -5.37 -3.45 -23.75
C MET A 133 -6.70 -2.97 -24.33
N GLY A 134 -7.82 -3.29 -23.69
CA GLY A 134 -9.14 -2.81 -24.09
C GLY A 134 -9.27 -1.29 -23.96
N LEU A 135 -8.79 -0.70 -22.87
CA LEU A 135 -8.78 0.76 -22.67
C LEU A 135 -7.90 1.46 -23.71
N GLN A 136 -6.69 0.96 -23.94
CA GLN A 136 -5.78 1.53 -24.93
C GLN A 136 -6.35 1.44 -26.34
N TRP A 137 -7.01 0.34 -26.68
CA TRP A 137 -7.69 0.20 -27.97
C TRP A 137 -8.86 1.17 -28.11
N TRP A 138 -9.67 1.32 -27.07
CA TRP A 138 -10.84 2.20 -27.08
C TRP A 138 -10.47 3.68 -27.17
N VAL A 139 -9.43 4.11 -26.46
CA VAL A 139 -8.99 5.51 -26.43
C VAL A 139 -8.08 5.85 -27.60
N GLY A 140 -7.13 4.97 -27.94
CA GLY A 140 -6.06 5.23 -28.89
C GLY A 140 -6.32 4.74 -30.31
N GLY A 141 -7.38 3.95 -30.56
CA GLY A 141 -7.73 3.41 -31.88
C GLY A 141 -6.71 2.44 -32.49
N SER A 142 -5.61 2.17 -31.79
CA SER A 142 -4.50 1.33 -32.24
C SER A 142 -4.15 0.30 -31.19
N PHE A 143 -3.81 -0.91 -31.63
CA PHE A 143 -3.38 -1.98 -30.75
C PHE A 143 -1.91 -1.74 -30.37
N VAL A 144 -1.70 -1.10 -29.23
CA VAL A 144 -0.36 -0.97 -28.65
C VAL A 144 -0.18 -2.09 -27.63
N SER A 145 0.85 -2.92 -27.82
CA SER A 145 1.22 -3.91 -26.80
C SER A 145 1.65 -3.18 -25.51
N PRO A 146 1.16 -3.56 -24.32
CA PRO A 146 1.60 -2.97 -23.05
C PRO A 146 3.12 -3.03 -22.85
N ILE A 147 3.75 -4.07 -23.40
CA ILE A 147 5.21 -4.26 -23.36
C ILE A 147 5.91 -3.27 -24.30
N HIS A 148 5.30 -2.98 -25.46
CA HIS A 148 5.83 -2.00 -26.39
C HIS A 148 5.67 -0.57 -25.85
N PHE A 149 4.54 -0.26 -25.21
CA PHE A 149 4.32 1.01 -24.52
C PHE A 149 5.35 1.24 -23.41
N ALA A 150 5.55 0.22 -22.57
CA ALA A 150 6.62 0.18 -21.58
C ALA A 150 8.01 0.41 -22.23
N ALA A 151 8.34 -0.33 -23.29
CA ALA A 151 9.64 -0.17 -23.96
C ALA A 151 9.83 1.23 -24.57
N THR A 152 8.77 1.88 -25.05
CA THR A 152 8.84 3.24 -25.61
C THR A 152 8.98 4.35 -24.57
N LEU A 153 8.61 4.10 -23.31
CA LEU A 153 8.80 5.04 -22.19
C LEU A 153 10.22 5.00 -21.60
N HIS A 154 11.14 4.22 -22.18
CA HIS A 154 12.49 4.06 -21.66
C HIS A 154 13.26 5.38 -21.61
N GLY A 155 13.49 5.87 -20.39
CA GLY A 155 14.10 7.17 -20.10
C GLY A 155 15.52 7.02 -19.56
N ASN A 156 16.50 6.95 -20.46
CA ASN A 156 17.94 7.20 -20.25
C ASN A 156 18.71 6.34 -19.21
N HIS A 157 20.04 6.28 -19.34
CA HIS A 157 20.91 5.32 -18.65
C HIS A 157 21.36 5.72 -17.22
N GLU A 158 20.79 6.78 -16.63
CA GLU A 158 21.26 7.33 -15.32
C GLU A 158 20.47 6.79 -14.10
N TYR A 159 20.26 5.47 -14.05
CA TYR A 159 19.48 4.77 -13.01
C TYR A 159 19.85 5.18 -11.56
N VAL A 160 21.15 5.26 -11.26
CA VAL A 160 21.66 5.55 -9.91
C VAL A 160 21.38 7.00 -9.49
N ARG A 161 21.45 7.93 -10.45
CA ARG A 161 21.17 9.34 -10.20
C ARG A 161 19.68 9.57 -9.96
N HIS A 162 18.82 8.89 -10.73
CA HIS A 162 17.38 8.92 -10.50
C HIS A 162 17.02 8.36 -9.12
N PHE A 163 17.58 7.20 -8.75
CA PHE A 163 17.40 6.62 -7.42
C PHE A 163 17.81 7.58 -6.29
N ALA A 164 18.99 8.19 -6.39
CA ALA A 164 19.47 9.15 -5.40
C ALA A 164 18.60 10.42 -5.35
N SER A 165 18.17 10.92 -6.50
CA SER A 165 17.29 12.10 -6.58
C SER A 165 15.90 11.82 -5.99
N SER A 166 15.37 10.61 -6.18
CA SER A 166 14.08 10.18 -5.63
C SER A 166 14.11 10.04 -4.11
N LEU A 167 15.25 9.66 -3.52
CA LEU A 167 15.44 9.64 -2.06
C LEU A 167 15.66 11.03 -1.46
N TRP A 168 16.16 11.99 -2.25
CA TRP A 168 16.37 13.36 -1.80
C TRP A 168 15.18 14.29 -2.09
N ASP A 169 14.11 13.75 -2.66
CA ASP A 169 12.93 14.54 -2.97
C ASP A 169 12.19 14.98 -1.71
N ARG A 170 11.74 16.24 -1.70
CA ARG A 170 11.05 16.86 -0.56
C ARG A 170 9.74 16.13 -0.24
N ASN A 171 9.01 15.71 -1.28
CA ASN A 171 7.76 14.97 -1.10
C ASN A 171 7.98 13.64 -0.38
N PHE A 172 9.06 12.92 -0.72
CA PHE A 172 9.42 11.67 -0.04
C PHE A 172 9.62 11.90 1.46
N TRP A 173 10.39 12.93 1.82
CA TRP A 173 10.62 13.26 3.23
C TRP A 173 9.34 13.74 3.94
N TYR A 174 8.50 14.57 3.32
CA TYR A 174 7.25 14.99 3.98
C TYR A 174 6.30 13.83 4.28
N ILE A 175 6.30 12.80 3.44
CA ILE A 175 5.48 11.60 3.64
C ILE A 175 6.05 10.71 4.75
N PHE A 176 7.37 10.47 4.73
CA PHE A 176 7.98 9.39 5.50
C PHE A 176 8.77 9.83 6.75
N LEU A 177 9.14 11.12 6.87
CA LEU A 177 10.00 11.64 7.95
C LEU A 177 9.49 11.27 9.35
N TRP A 178 8.19 11.36 9.58
CA TRP A 178 7.58 11.01 10.87
C TRP A 178 6.97 9.59 10.90
N LEU A 179 6.59 9.06 9.73
CA LEU A 179 5.95 7.76 9.61
C LEU A 179 6.96 6.62 9.82
N LEU A 180 8.15 6.71 9.23
CA LEU A 180 9.17 5.66 9.32
C LEU A 180 9.71 5.44 10.75
N PRO A 181 10.13 6.47 11.50
CA PRO A 181 10.65 6.26 12.86
C PRO A 181 9.60 5.65 13.78
N ALA A 182 8.33 6.03 13.63
CA ALA A 182 7.23 5.49 14.42
C ALA A 182 6.85 4.06 13.98
N ALA A 183 7.00 3.71 12.70
CA ALA A 183 6.59 2.41 12.18
C ALA A 183 7.65 1.30 12.35
N ILE A 184 8.94 1.62 12.22
CA ILE A 184 10.05 0.63 12.23
C ILE A 184 10.03 -0.30 13.46
N PRO A 185 9.82 0.18 14.70
CA PRO A 185 9.93 -0.69 15.87
C PRO A 185 8.88 -1.81 15.93
N ASN A 186 7.67 -1.57 15.39
CA ASN A 186 6.55 -2.51 15.45
C ASN A 186 6.28 -3.28 14.16
N LEU A 187 7.04 -3.00 13.09
CA LEU A 187 6.92 -3.74 11.82
C LEU A 187 7.12 -5.26 12.03
N LYS A 188 7.94 -5.67 13.01
CA LYS A 188 8.16 -7.08 13.36
C LYS A 188 6.93 -7.82 13.89
N ARG A 189 5.90 -7.10 14.36
CA ARG A 189 4.65 -7.70 14.87
C ARG A 189 3.68 -8.10 13.77
N PHE A 190 3.88 -7.63 12.54
CA PHE A 190 3.02 -7.95 11.41
C PHE A 190 3.34 -9.34 10.85
N PRO A 191 2.34 -10.05 10.31
CA PRO A 191 2.58 -11.33 9.66
C PRO A 191 3.47 -11.15 8.43
N ARG A 192 4.35 -12.13 8.18
CA ARG A 192 5.24 -12.14 7.00
C ARG A 192 4.46 -12.05 5.68
N SER A 193 3.22 -12.54 5.67
CA SER A 193 2.31 -12.44 4.53
C SER A 193 1.93 -11.00 4.16
N TRP A 194 2.10 -10.01 5.04
CA TRP A 194 1.87 -8.59 4.73
C TRP A 194 3.18 -7.89 4.42
N LEU A 195 4.23 -8.19 5.18
CA LEU A 195 5.55 -7.55 5.06
C LEU A 195 6.24 -7.90 3.74
N ILE A 196 6.27 -9.18 3.36
CA ILE A 196 7.00 -9.64 2.17
C ILE A 196 6.41 -9.05 0.89
N PRO A 197 5.08 -9.07 0.65
CA PRO A 197 4.49 -8.46 -0.54
C PRO A 197 4.66 -6.95 -0.59
N THR A 198 4.47 -6.27 0.53
CA THR A 198 4.62 -4.82 0.63
C THR A 198 6.07 -4.41 0.36
N GLY A 199 7.04 -5.12 0.94
CA GLY A 199 8.46 -4.91 0.70
C GLY A 199 8.87 -5.18 -0.74
N ALA A 200 8.46 -6.33 -1.31
CA ALA A 200 8.75 -6.69 -2.70
C ALA A 200 8.19 -5.67 -3.69
N THR A 201 6.94 -5.23 -3.47
CA THR A 201 6.30 -4.21 -4.30
C THR A 201 6.98 -2.86 -4.14
N SER A 202 7.42 -2.50 -2.93
CA SER A 202 8.18 -1.26 -2.70
C SER A 202 9.52 -1.24 -3.44
N VAL A 203 10.23 -2.38 -3.50
CA VAL A 203 11.44 -2.52 -4.32
C VAL A 203 11.11 -2.31 -5.79
N VAL A 204 10.00 -2.86 -6.27
CA VAL A 204 9.57 -2.67 -7.66
C VAL A 204 9.22 -1.22 -7.97
N VAL A 205 8.66 -0.45 -7.04
CA VAL A 205 8.47 1.00 -7.23
C VAL A 205 9.79 1.69 -7.60
N PHE A 206 10.88 1.39 -6.87
CA PHE A 206 12.19 1.95 -7.18
C PHE A 206 12.77 1.45 -8.50
N VAL A 207 12.58 0.17 -8.83
CA VAL A 207 13.04 -0.41 -10.10
C VAL A 207 12.32 0.26 -11.27
N LEU A 208 11.00 0.44 -11.19
CA LEU A 208 10.23 1.09 -12.25
C LEU A 208 10.58 2.58 -12.37
N ASP A 209 10.77 3.29 -11.26
CA ASP A 209 11.19 4.69 -11.28
C ASP A 209 12.57 4.86 -11.92
N GLY A 210 13.53 4.00 -11.57
CA GLY A 210 14.86 4.00 -12.19
C GLY A 210 14.80 3.64 -13.67
N TYR A 211 13.90 2.74 -14.07
CA TYR A 211 13.78 2.27 -15.46
C TYR A 211 13.08 3.27 -16.38
N TYR A 212 12.08 4.01 -15.87
CA TYR A 212 11.30 4.97 -16.65
C TYR A 212 11.75 6.42 -16.48
N GLY A 213 12.60 6.72 -15.48
CA GLY A 213 13.03 8.09 -15.20
C GLY A 213 11.87 8.97 -14.73
N GLY A 214 11.18 8.54 -13.68
CA GLY A 214 9.99 9.22 -13.17
C GLY A 214 10.23 10.68 -12.78
N ALA A 215 9.18 11.50 -12.90
CA ALA A 215 9.22 12.87 -12.41
C ALA A 215 9.40 12.91 -10.87
N PRO A 216 10.01 13.98 -10.31
CA PRO A 216 10.14 14.13 -8.86
C PRO A 216 8.80 13.92 -8.14
N GLY A 217 8.82 13.16 -7.03
CA GLY A 217 7.64 12.84 -6.23
C GLY A 217 6.93 11.53 -6.58
N THR A 218 7.23 10.94 -7.73
CA THR A 218 6.57 9.70 -8.20
C THR A 218 6.82 8.52 -7.25
N VAL A 219 8.07 8.33 -6.81
CA VAL A 219 8.44 7.27 -5.86
C VAL A 219 7.75 7.43 -4.52
N GLY A 220 7.79 8.63 -3.94
CA GLY A 220 7.15 8.88 -2.64
C GLY A 220 5.66 8.58 -2.65
N ARG A 221 4.97 8.98 -3.72
CA ARG A 221 3.54 8.72 -3.93
C ARG A 221 3.24 7.24 -4.08
N ALA A 222 3.95 6.54 -4.97
CA ALA A 222 3.76 5.12 -5.22
C ALA A 222 4.10 4.27 -3.98
N LEU A 223 5.20 4.57 -3.29
CA LEU A 223 5.54 3.91 -2.03
C LEU A 223 4.50 4.14 -0.95
N PHE A 224 3.91 5.34 -0.87
CA PHE A 224 2.84 5.58 0.09
C PHE A 224 1.54 4.83 -0.26
N SER A 225 1.27 4.58 -1.54
CA SER A 225 0.15 3.71 -1.96
C SER A 225 0.38 2.25 -1.60
N VAL A 226 1.63 1.79 -1.62
CA VAL A 226 1.98 0.40 -1.28
C VAL A 226 2.13 0.19 0.23
N ALA A 227 2.96 1.00 0.89
CA ALA A 227 3.39 0.80 2.27
C ALA A 227 2.68 1.72 3.28
N GLY A 228 2.06 2.82 2.84
CA GLY A 228 1.42 3.82 3.70
C GLY A 228 0.45 3.22 4.72
N PRO A 229 -0.56 2.42 4.31
CA PRO A 229 -1.49 1.80 5.24
C PRO A 229 -0.83 0.92 6.32
N LEU A 230 0.18 0.14 5.92
CA LEU A 230 0.91 -0.77 6.82
C LEU A 230 1.76 0.01 7.83
N LEU A 231 2.45 1.04 7.36
CA LEU A 231 3.27 1.90 8.22
C LEU A 231 2.40 2.68 9.20
N SER A 232 1.26 3.22 8.77
CA SER A 232 0.29 3.89 9.65
C SER A 232 -0.26 2.94 10.74
N LEU A 233 -0.57 1.68 10.40
CA LEU A 233 -0.96 0.67 11.39
C LEU A 233 0.17 0.39 12.39
N SER A 234 1.42 0.28 11.91
CA SER A 234 2.57 0.03 12.77
C SER A 234 2.85 1.21 13.72
N SER A 235 2.75 2.45 13.22
CA SER A 235 2.88 3.66 14.03
C SER A 235 1.80 3.76 15.10
N ALA A 236 0.54 3.41 14.78
CA ALA A 236 -0.55 3.42 15.75
C ALA A 236 -0.33 2.41 16.89
N LEU A 237 0.17 1.20 16.57
CA LEU A 237 0.57 0.21 17.57
C LEU A 237 1.67 0.72 18.50
N LEU A 238 2.59 1.55 17.99
CA LEU A 238 3.64 2.16 18.80
C LEU A 238 3.06 3.20 19.75
N LEU A 239 2.26 4.13 19.23
CA LEU A 239 1.70 5.24 20.01
C LEU A 239 0.82 4.72 21.15
N LEU A 240 -0.07 3.77 20.86
CA LEU A 240 -0.94 3.21 21.90
C LEU A 240 -0.23 2.18 22.79
N GLY A 241 0.75 1.45 22.25
CA GLY A 241 1.59 0.56 23.07
C GLY A 241 2.50 1.30 24.05
N ILE A 242 2.85 2.57 23.78
CA ILE A 242 3.50 3.47 24.74
C ILE A 242 2.48 3.98 25.77
N SER A 243 1.24 4.23 25.37
CA SER A 243 0.18 4.69 26.26
C SER A 243 -0.20 3.66 27.33
N ASP A 244 -0.20 2.36 27.00
CA ASP A 244 -0.43 1.27 27.96
C ASP A 244 0.76 1.04 28.91
N ARG A 245 1.94 1.62 28.62
CA ARG A 245 3.12 1.58 29.50
C ARG A 245 3.23 2.83 30.38
N ARG A 246 2.12 3.34 30.92
CA ARG A 246 2.20 4.27 32.05
C ARG A 246 2.63 3.48 33.30
N PRO A 247 3.62 3.96 34.07
CA PRO A 247 4.00 3.29 35.30
C PRO A 247 2.85 3.39 36.29
N ASP A 248 2.28 2.24 36.65
CA ASP A 248 1.63 2.06 37.95
C ASP A 248 2.71 2.22 39.02
N ASN A 249 3.17 3.45 39.25
CA ASN A 249 3.81 3.82 40.49
C ASN A 249 2.68 3.88 41.52
N HIS A 250 2.34 2.71 42.05
CA HIS A 250 1.75 2.60 43.37
C HIS A 250 2.61 3.42 44.33
N GLY A 251 2.13 4.63 44.63
CA GLY A 251 2.39 5.22 45.91
C GLY A 251 1.75 4.31 46.95
N ASP A 252 2.57 3.44 47.53
CA ASP A 252 2.29 2.84 48.83
C ASP A 252 3.46 3.15 49.77
N PHE A 253 3.56 4.44 50.07
CA PHE A 253 4.17 4.93 51.29
C PHE A 253 3.11 4.76 52.38
N SER A 254 3.48 4.10 53.50
CA SER A 254 2.64 3.76 54.69
C SER A 254 1.94 2.40 54.55
N GLN A 255 2.42 1.30 55.13
CA GLN A 255 2.53 1.10 56.58
C GLN A 255 3.63 0.07 56.91
N ARG A 256 4.82 0.56 57.25
CA ARG A 256 5.69 -0.09 58.25
C ARG A 256 5.56 0.72 59.52
N ALA A 257 4.59 0.37 60.36
CA ALA A 257 4.56 0.83 61.74
C ALA A 257 3.84 -0.19 62.60
N THR A 258 4.65 -0.85 63.44
CA THR A 258 4.37 -1.21 64.84
C THR A 258 3.41 -2.35 65.18
N HIS A 259 4.00 -3.29 65.93
CA HIS A 259 3.48 -4.35 66.82
C HIS A 259 3.13 -5.71 66.22
#